data_AF-A0A0C3CU84-F1
#
_entry.id   AF-A0A0C3CU84-F1
#
_cell.length_a   1.000
_cell.length_b   1.000
_cell.length_c   1.000
_cell.angle_alpha   90.00
_cell.angle_beta   90.00
_cell.angle_gamma   90.00
#
_symmetry.space_group_name_H-M   'P 1'
#
loop_
_entity.id
_entity.type
_entity.pdbx_description
1 polymer ?
#
loop_
_entity_poly.entity_id
_entity_poly.type
_entity_poly.pdbx_seq_one_letter_code
_entity_poly.pdbx_strand_id
1 'polypeptide(L)'
;MESATACSINTVPAFKYIEQVKERVSPDDYRKFLEILMEYWTKQRSVDELHGQMKLLFSNDASLLEAFERFLPKSEAGEGTKEESH
;
A
#
# COMPACT_ATOMS: atom_id res chain seq x y z
N MET A 1 15.90 8.97 20.26
CA MET A 1 16.23 8.44 18.92
C MET A 1 15.18 7.39 18.63
N GLU A 2 14.00 7.81 18.18
CA GLU A 2 12.79 6.97 18.20
C GLU A 2 12.46 6.41 16.81
N SER A 3 12.24 5.10 16.79
CA SER A 3 11.45 4.30 15.84
C SER A 3 11.57 4.62 14.35
N ALA A 4 12.55 4.00 13.71
CA ALA A 4 12.43 3.57 12.32
C ALA A 4 12.01 2.10 12.28
N THR A 5 10.79 1.79 12.72
CA THR A 5 10.06 0.61 12.24
C THR A 5 9.68 0.89 10.78
N ALA A 6 10.68 0.94 9.90
CA ALA A 6 10.49 0.99 8.46
C ALA A 6 9.80 -0.32 8.07
N CYS A 7 8.49 -0.19 7.90
CA CYS A 7 7.47 -1.20 7.89
C CYS A 7 7.91 -2.61 7.44
N SER A 8 7.69 -3.59 8.32
CA SER A 8 7.72 -5.03 8.01
C SER A 8 6.62 -5.38 6.99
N ILE A 9 6.81 -5.01 5.71
CA ILE A 9 5.90 -5.36 4.60
C ILE A 9 6.07 -6.84 4.20
N ASN A 10 6.86 -7.60 4.96
CA ASN A 10 6.95 -9.06 4.90
C ASN A 10 5.78 -9.74 5.61
N THR A 11 4.56 -9.44 5.16
CA THR A 11 3.41 -10.29 5.49
C THR A 11 2.93 -10.94 4.20
N VAL A 12 2.66 -12.25 4.26
CA VAL A 12 2.08 -13.08 3.18
C VAL A 12 0.99 -12.38 2.34
N PRO A 13 0.11 -11.48 2.88
CA PRO A 13 -0.86 -10.76 2.06
C PRO A 13 -0.25 -9.75 1.06
N ALA A 14 0.94 -9.18 1.29
CA ALA A 14 1.53 -8.19 0.38
C ALA A 14 1.92 -8.80 -0.98
N PHE A 15 2.41 -10.05 -0.98
CA PHE A 15 2.73 -10.78 -2.20
C PHE A 15 1.47 -11.00 -3.07
N LYS A 16 0.36 -11.42 -2.46
CA LYS A 16 -0.92 -11.60 -3.17
C LYS A 16 -1.44 -10.29 -3.79
N TYR A 17 -1.21 -9.17 -3.13
CA TYR A 17 -1.58 -7.87 -3.69
C TYR A 17 -0.72 -7.51 -4.90
N ILE A 18 0.59 -7.72 -4.83
CA ILE A 18 1.50 -7.50 -5.95
C ILE A 18 1.12 -8.36 -7.16
N GLU A 19 0.74 -9.62 -6.96
CA GLU A 19 0.25 -10.49 -8.04
C GLU A 19 -1.04 -9.95 -8.68
N GLN A 20 -2.00 -9.50 -7.88
CA GLN A 20 -3.23 -8.90 -8.41
C GLN A 20 -2.98 -7.62 -9.21
N VAL A 21 -2.09 -6.75 -8.72
CA VAL A 21 -1.69 -5.54 -9.45
C VAL A 21 -1.09 -5.95 -10.80
N LYS A 22 -0.15 -6.91 -10.80
CA LYS A 22 0.54 -7.40 -12.00
C LYS A 22 -0.43 -7.93 -13.08
N GLU A 23 -1.52 -8.59 -12.69
CA GLU A 23 -2.51 -9.11 -13.64
C GLU A 23 -3.50 -8.05 -14.16
N ARG A 24 -3.71 -6.98 -13.40
CA ARG A 24 -4.72 -5.94 -13.70
C ARG A 24 -4.14 -4.75 -14.46
N VAL A 25 -2.89 -4.38 -14.20
CA VAL A 25 -2.25 -3.22 -14.82
C VAL A 25 -1.31 -3.61 -15.95
N SER A 26 -1.01 -2.66 -16.83
CA SER A 26 -0.04 -2.85 -17.90
C SER A 26 1.37 -3.08 -17.33
N PRO A 27 2.26 -3.79 -18.05
CA PRO A 27 3.64 -4.01 -17.61
C PRO A 27 4.40 -2.71 -17.32
N ASP A 28 4.10 -1.62 -18.04
CA ASP A 28 4.65 -0.29 -17.78
C ASP A 28 4.19 0.30 -16.45
N ASP A 29 2.91 0.17 -16.12
CA ASP A 29 2.36 0.68 -14.86
C ASP A 29 2.79 -0.19 -13.67
N TYR A 30 2.93 -1.51 -13.87
CA TYR A 30 3.50 -2.41 -12.88
C TYR A 30 4.94 -2.02 -12.52
N ARG A 31 5.76 -1.64 -13.50
CA ARG A 31 7.12 -1.14 -13.24
C ARG A 31 7.10 0.14 -12.42
N LYS A 32 6.26 1.11 -12.78
CA LYS A 32 6.10 2.36 -12.01
C LYS A 32 5.63 2.08 -10.58
N PHE A 33 4.66 1.18 -10.40
CA PHE A 33 4.21 0.74 -9.07
C PHE A 33 5.38 0.27 -8.20
N LEU A 34 6.23 -0.61 -8.74
CA LEU A 34 7.38 -1.12 -8.00
C LEU A 34 8.40 -0.02 -7.70
N GLU A 35 8.65 0.88 -8.65
CA GLU A 35 9.57 2.00 -8.47
C GLU A 35 9.11 2.92 -7.32
N ILE A 36 7.83 3.28 -7.32
CA ILE A 36 7.18 4.09 -6.29
C ILE A 36 7.25 3.40 -4.92
N LEU A 37 6.95 2.10 -4.88
CA LEU A 37 7.01 1.29 -3.65
C LEU A 37 8.45 1.20 -3.11
N MET A 38 9.43 1.02 -3.99
CA MET A 38 10.85 0.99 -3.64
C MET A 38 11.34 2.35 -3.17
N GLU A 39 10.92 3.46 -3.77
CA GLU A 39 11.25 4.82 -3.31
C GLU A 39 10.73 5.07 -1.90
N TYR A 40 9.52 4.58 -1.57
CA TYR A 40 8.98 4.67 -0.21
C TYR A 40 9.87 3.97 0.81
N TRP A 41 10.38 2.77 0.50
CA TRP A 41 11.24 2.01 1.42
C TRP A 41 12.66 2.58 1.49
N THR A 42 13.23 2.97 0.35
CA THR A 42 14.63 3.41 0.26
C THR A 42 14.82 4.84 0.74
N LYS A 43 13.90 5.75 0.39
CA LYS A 43 14.00 7.18 0.73
C LYS A 43 13.18 7.57 1.97
N GLN A 44 12.49 6.62 2.61
CA GLN A 44 11.54 6.88 3.70
C GLN A 44 10.57 8.01 3.32
N ARG A 45 10.02 7.96 2.10
CA ARG A 45 9.04 8.95 1.65
C ARG A 45 7.79 8.91 2.53
N SER A 46 7.03 9.99 2.55
CA SER A 46 5.76 10.03 3.28
C SER A 46 4.70 9.16 2.59
N VAL A 47 3.86 8.50 3.38
CA VAL A 47 2.72 7.72 2.89
C VAL A 47 1.76 8.58 2.05
N ASP A 48 1.62 9.86 2.38
CA ASP A 48 0.77 10.80 1.63
C ASP A 48 1.25 10.98 0.17
N GLU A 49 2.57 11.12 -0.01
CA GLU A 49 3.17 11.27 -1.33
C GLU A 49 3.08 9.96 -2.12
N LEU A 50 3.29 8.84 -1.44
CA LEU A 50 3.10 7.50 -2.01
C LEU A 50 1.65 7.30 -2.47
N HIS A 51 0.67 7.70 -1.65
CA HIS A 51 -0.75 7.59 -1.97
C HIS A 51 -1.14 8.46 -3.17
N GLY A 52 -0.62 9.68 -3.27
CA GLY A 52 -0.81 10.55 -4.43
C GLY A 52 -0.33 9.92 -5.74
N GLN A 53 0.84 9.28 -5.74
CA GLN A 53 1.37 8.60 -6.92
C GLN A 53 0.58 7.33 -7.26
N MET A 54 0.19 6.56 -6.24
CA MET A 54 -0.66 5.37 -6.40
C MET A 54 -2.03 5.71 -7.00
N LYS A 55 -2.61 6.84 -6.59
CA LYS A 55 -3.90 7.31 -7.10
C LYS A 55 -3.85 7.64 -8.59
N LEU A 56 -2.73 8.20 -9.06
CA LEU A 56 -2.54 8.47 -10.49
C LEU A 56 -2.37 7.16 -11.27
N LEU A 57 -1.58 6.23 -10.72
CA LEU A 57 -1.30 4.95 -11.34
C LEU A 57 -2.56 4.06 -11.44
N PHE A 58 -3.37 4.04 -10.39
CA PHE A 58 -4.61 3.25 -10.27
C PHE A 58 -5.87 4.06 -10.57
N SER A 59 -5.76 5.19 -11.27
CA SER A 59 -6.90 6.06 -11.61
C SER A 59 -8.01 5.31 -12.37
N ASN A 60 -7.64 4.26 -13.10
CA ASN A 60 -8.57 3.41 -13.86
C ASN A 60 -9.15 2.24 -13.04
N ASP A 61 -8.61 1.93 -11.86
CA ASP A 61 -9.03 0.78 -11.04
C ASP A 61 -8.95 1.11 -9.54
N ALA A 62 -10.03 1.69 -9.01
CA ALA A 62 -10.13 2.12 -7.62
C ALA A 62 -10.01 0.95 -6.62
N SER A 63 -10.32 -0.28 -7.03
CA SER A 63 -10.21 -1.49 -6.20
C SER A 63 -8.78 -1.74 -5.75
N LEU A 64 -7.79 -1.47 -6.62
CA LEU A 64 -6.38 -1.61 -6.30
C LEU A 64 -5.94 -0.56 -5.28
N LEU A 65 -6.39 0.68 -5.45
CA LEU A 65 -6.08 1.77 -4.52
C LEU A 65 -6.63 1.48 -3.11
N GLU A 66 -7.88 1.02 -3.01
CA GLU A 66 -8.50 0.68 -1.72
C GLU A 66 -7.76 -0.49 -1.03
N ALA A 67 -7.38 -1.51 -1.81
CA ALA A 67 -6.57 -2.60 -1.30
C ALA A 67 -5.22 -2.08 -0.79
N PHE A 68 -4.55 -1.19 -1.53
CA PHE A 68 -3.29 -0.56 -1.12
C PHE A 68 -3.39 0.18 0.22
N GLU A 69 -4.44 0.98 0.44
CA GLU A 69 -4.66 1.68 1.71
C GLU A 69 -4.81 0.72 2.90
N ARG A 70 -5.35 -0.48 2.66
CA ARG A 70 -5.45 -1.55 3.64
C ARG A 70 -4.12 -2.22 3.97
N PHE A 71 -3.14 -2.12 3.06
CA PHE A 71 -1.78 -2.66 3.19
C PHE A 71 -0.81 -1.71 3.89
N LEU A 72 -1.18 -0.45 4.08
CA LEU A 72 -0.36 0.48 4.85
C LEU A 72 -0.41 0.09 6.34
N PRO A 73 0.72 0.11 7.05
CA PRO A 73 0.72 -0.04 8.50
C PRO A 73 -0.08 1.15 9.06
N LYS A 74 -1.30 0.90 9.52
CA LYS A 74 -1.99 1.88 10.36
C LYS A 74 -1.08 2.08 11.57
N SER A 75 -0.53 3.28 11.70
CA SER A 75 0.28 3.68 12.85
C SER A 75 -0.47 3.22 14.10
N GLU A 76 0.22 2.42 14.91
CA GLU A 76 -0.36 1.61 15.98
C GLU A 76 -1.46 2.34 16.77
N ALA A 77 -2.72 1.97 16.53
CA ALA A 77 -3.83 2.29 17.41
C ALA A 77 -4.86 1.17 17.33
N GLY A 78 -4.63 0.14 18.16
CA GLY A 78 -5.67 -0.65 18.81
C GLY A 78 -6.45 -1.64 17.94
N GLU A 79 -6.30 -2.92 18.27
CA GLU A 79 -7.46 -3.81 18.30
C GLU A 79 -8.63 -3.14 19.04
N GLY A 80 -9.84 -3.27 18.51
CA GLY A 80 -11.05 -2.73 19.11
C GLY A 80 -12.29 -3.14 18.33
N THR A 81 -12.85 -4.26 18.76
CA THR A 81 -14.18 -4.80 18.44
C THR A 81 -15.34 -3.83 18.70
N LYS A 82 -16.52 -4.23 18.21
CA LYS A 82 -17.93 -3.83 18.52
C LYS A 82 -18.58 -2.90 17.47
N GLU A 83 -19.83 -3.06 17.04
CA GLU A 83 -20.98 -3.86 17.48
C GLU A 83 -22.15 -3.74 16.48
N GLU A 84 -23.03 -4.74 16.53
CA GLU A 84 -24.39 -4.87 16.01
C GLU A 84 -25.29 -3.60 16.03
N SER A 85 -26.01 -3.35 14.92
CA SER A 85 -27.35 -2.73 14.83
C SER A 85 -27.80 -2.91 13.37
N HIS A 86 -28.81 -3.70 13.00
CA HIS A 86 -30.17 -3.88 13.52
C HIS A 86 -30.69 -5.29 13.16
#